data_AF-A0A2D4PWR2-F1
#
_entry.id   AF-A0A2D4PWR2-F1
#
_cell.length_a   1.000
_cell.length_b   1.000
_cell.length_c   1.000
_cell.angle_alpha   90.00
_cell.angle_beta   90.00
_cell.angle_gamma   90.00
#
_symmetry.space_group_name_H-M   'P 1'
#
loop_
_entity.id
_entity.type
_entity.pdbx_description
1 polymer ?
#
loop_
_entity_poly.entity_id
_entity_poly.type
_entity_poly.pdbx_seq_one_letter_code
_entity_poly.pdbx_strand_id
1 'polypeptide(L)'
;MHYPMRAVQHGSLHFIHNLQNRTSFPIDQDFYVSPTFQDLLNRTQAGQPTHWNKTLRSYYYRDRWELYDQSTDPTESHNVASDPRYARVLEELQGLLLKWQWETSDPWVCAPDGVLEDKPVPKCWPLHNEL
;
A
#
# COMPACT_ATOMS: atom_id res chain seq x y z
N MET A 1 -4.06 -8.30 13.30
CA MET A 1 -3.22 -8.18 12.08
C MET A 1 -2.80 -6.74 11.95
N HIS A 2 -1.52 -6.45 11.70
CA HIS A 2 -1.00 -5.08 11.67
C HIS A 2 -0.30 -4.81 10.33
N TYR A 3 -1.04 -4.20 9.40
CA TYR A 3 -0.53 -3.75 8.11
C TYR A 3 -1.25 -2.44 7.73
N PRO A 4 -0.89 -1.30 8.36
CA PRO A 4 -1.59 -0.04 8.14
C PRO A 4 -1.41 0.42 6.69
N MET A 5 -2.52 0.78 6.06
CA MET A 5 -2.57 1.35 4.71
C MET A 5 -3.32 2.67 4.76
N ARG A 6 -2.94 3.59 3.89
CA ARG A 6 -3.63 4.86 3.65
C ARG A 6 -3.85 4.99 2.16
N ALA A 7 -5.00 5.49 1.74
CA ALA A 7 -5.32 5.56 0.34
C ALA A 7 -6.14 6.80 0.01
N VAL A 8 -6.00 7.27 -1.23
CA VAL A 8 -6.83 8.33 -1.81
C VAL A 8 -7.18 7.95 -3.24
N GLN A 9 -8.44 8.15 -3.60
CA GLN A 9 -8.94 8.03 -4.95
C GLN A 9 -9.24 9.42 -5.50
N HIS A 10 -8.71 9.76 -6.67
CA HIS A 10 -9.03 11.01 -7.37
C HIS A 10 -9.28 10.73 -8.84
N GLY A 11 -10.56 10.78 -9.25
CA GLY A 11 -10.97 10.33 -10.57
C GLY A 11 -10.65 8.84 -10.77
N SER A 12 -9.94 8.50 -11.85
CA SER A 12 -9.48 7.13 -12.14
C SER A 12 -8.20 6.73 -11.42
N LEU A 13 -7.56 7.65 -10.69
CA LEU A 13 -6.29 7.38 -10.03
C LEU A 13 -6.53 6.89 -8.60
N HIS A 14 -5.96 5.73 -8.27
CA HIS A 14 -5.95 5.15 -6.95
C HIS A 14 -4.52 5.13 -6.40
N PHE A 15 -4.28 5.87 -5.32
CA PHE A 15 -3.00 5.88 -4.61
C PHE A 15 -3.13 5.18 -3.26
N ILE A 16 -2.18 4.30 -2.95
CA ILE A 16 -2.07 3.55 -1.69
C ILE A 16 -0.65 3.73 -1.13
N HIS A 17 -0.58 4.05 0.16
CA HIS A 17 0.63 4.06 0.97
C HIS A 17 0.61 2.89 1.95
N ASN A 18 1.49 1.91 1.72
CA ASN A 18 1.70 0.76 2.58
C ASN A 18 2.78 1.09 3.63
N LEU A 19 2.34 1.45 4.85
CA LEU A 19 3.25 1.88 5.92
C LEU A 19 4.19 0.75 6.36
N GLN A 20 3.76 -0.51 6.25
CA GLN A 20 4.55 -1.69 6.62
C GLN A 20 4.91 -2.56 5.40
N ASN A 21 5.36 -1.94 4.30
CA ASN A 21 5.71 -2.64 3.05
C ASN A 21 6.81 -3.71 3.18
N ARG A 22 7.73 -3.56 4.14
CA ARG A 22 8.86 -4.51 4.34
C ARG A 22 8.44 -5.86 4.95
N THR A 23 7.18 -6.01 5.36
CA THR A 23 6.63 -7.28 5.86
C THR A 23 5.56 -7.82 4.92
N SER A 24 5.27 -9.11 5.02
CA SER A 24 4.19 -9.72 4.24
C SER A 24 2.81 -9.18 4.64
N PHE A 25 1.94 -8.98 3.66
CA PHE A 25 0.52 -8.73 3.89
C PHE A 25 -0.10 -9.88 4.69
N PRO A 26 -0.74 -9.61 5.84
CA PRO A 26 -1.28 -10.66 6.70
C PRO A 26 -2.56 -11.27 6.11
N ILE A 27 -2.77 -12.56 6.36
CA ILE A 27 -3.98 -13.29 5.97
C ILE A 27 -4.77 -13.64 7.23
N ASP A 28 -6.06 -13.28 7.25
CA ASP A 28 -6.98 -13.61 8.33
C ASP A 28 -7.36 -15.08 8.40
N GLN A 29 -7.68 -15.55 9.60
CA GLN A 29 -7.93 -16.98 9.86
C GLN A 29 -9.12 -17.49 9.04
N ASP A 30 -10.16 -16.66 8.88
CA ASP A 30 -11.38 -17.00 8.16
C ASP A 30 -11.12 -17.08 6.64
N PHE A 31 -10.44 -16.09 6.06
CA PHE A 31 -10.06 -16.14 4.64
C PHE A 31 -9.04 -17.26 4.36
N TYR A 32 -8.10 -17.51 5.28
CA TYR A 32 -7.09 -18.55 5.13
C TYR A 32 -7.73 -19.92 4.88
N VAL A 33 -8.77 -20.28 5.64
CA VAL A 33 -9.44 -21.58 5.51
C VAL A 33 -10.43 -21.66 4.34
N SER A 34 -10.64 -20.56 3.60
CA SER A 34 -11.56 -20.56 2.47
C SER A 34 -11.09 -21.52 1.36
N PRO A 35 -12.01 -22.27 0.70
CA PRO A 35 -11.64 -23.16 -0.40
C PRO A 35 -10.86 -22.45 -1.52
N THR A 36 -11.24 -21.20 -1.82
CA THR A 36 -10.58 -20.36 -2.82
C THR A 36 -9.11 -20.08 -2.47
N PHE A 37 -8.83 -19.67 -1.23
CA PHE A 37 -7.47 -19.38 -0.83
C PHE A 37 -6.63 -20.67 -0.67
N GLN A 38 -7.24 -21.75 -0.19
CA GLN A 38 -6.57 -23.06 -0.12
C GLN A 38 -6.18 -23.60 -1.51
N ASP A 39 -7.03 -23.48 -2.52
CA ASP A 39 -6.66 -23.83 -3.91
C ASP A 39 -5.50 -22.96 -4.43
N LEU A 40 -5.55 -21.64 -4.17
CA LEU A 40 -4.48 -20.72 -4.54
C LEU A 40 -3.13 -21.09 -3.87
N LEU A 41 -3.13 -21.40 -2.58
CA LEU A 41 -1.95 -21.85 -1.83
C LEU A 41 -1.39 -23.15 -2.41
N ASN A 42 -2.26 -24.17 -2.59
CA ASN A 42 -1.86 -25.48 -3.08
C ASN A 42 -1.26 -25.42 -4.48
N ARG A 43 -1.89 -24.68 -5.41
CA ARG A 43 -1.38 -24.50 -6.77
C ARG A 43 -0.05 -23.75 -6.76
N THR A 44 0.07 -22.68 -5.97
CA THR A 44 1.32 -21.93 -5.87
C THR A 44 2.46 -22.81 -5.34
N GLN A 45 2.21 -23.60 -4.28
CA GLN A 45 3.19 -24.50 -3.71
C GLN A 45 3.60 -25.63 -4.67
N ALA A 46 2.64 -26.15 -5.45
CA ALA A 46 2.89 -27.17 -6.46
C ALA A 46 3.51 -26.63 -7.75
N GLY A 47 3.73 -25.31 -7.87
CA GLY A 47 4.21 -24.68 -9.11
C GLY A 47 3.22 -24.76 -10.26
N GLN A 48 1.93 -24.95 -9.96
CA GLN A 48 0.86 -25.04 -10.96
C GLN A 48 0.30 -23.65 -11.29
N PRO A 49 -0.29 -23.46 -12.49
CA PRO A 49 -1.00 -22.23 -12.82
C PRO A 49 -2.15 -21.96 -11.84
N THR A 50 -2.13 -20.78 -11.24
CA THR A 50 -3.18 -20.29 -10.33
C THR A 50 -4.33 -19.62 -11.09
N HIS A 51 -4.10 -19.21 -12.34
CA HIS A 51 -5.01 -18.41 -13.16
C HIS A 51 -5.49 -17.10 -12.50
N TRP A 52 -4.77 -16.64 -11.47
CA TRP A 52 -5.00 -15.36 -10.83
C TRP A 52 -4.20 -14.27 -11.57
N ASN A 53 -4.73 -13.04 -11.60
CA ASN A 53 -4.04 -11.89 -12.19
C ASN A 53 -2.85 -11.40 -11.35
N LYS A 54 -2.61 -12.00 -10.18
CA LYS A 54 -1.46 -11.74 -9.31
C LYS A 54 -0.79 -13.06 -8.89
N THR A 55 0.34 -12.94 -8.22
CA THR A 55 1.00 -14.04 -7.53
C THR A 55 0.91 -13.84 -6.02
N LEU A 56 1.02 -14.92 -5.22
CA LEU A 56 1.12 -14.78 -3.77
C LEU A 56 2.32 -13.90 -3.36
N ARG A 57 3.43 -13.99 -4.09
CA ARG A 57 4.62 -13.17 -3.82
C ARG A 57 4.30 -11.67 -3.95
N SER A 58 3.70 -11.25 -5.06
CA SER A 58 3.32 -9.84 -5.26
C SER A 58 2.18 -9.40 -4.34
N TYR A 59 1.33 -10.33 -3.90
CA TYR A 59 0.26 -10.02 -2.95
C TYR A 59 0.78 -9.77 -1.53
N TYR A 60 1.78 -10.56 -1.11
CA TYR A 60 2.41 -10.44 0.20
C TYR A 60 3.39 -9.27 0.28
N TYR A 61 4.27 -9.12 -0.70
CA TYR A 61 5.34 -8.12 -0.66
C TYR A 61 5.00 -7.00 -1.64
N ARG A 62 4.36 -5.97 -1.10
CA ARG A 62 3.86 -4.81 -1.85
C ARG A 62 4.84 -3.66 -1.77
N ASP A 63 4.81 -2.79 -2.76
CA ASP A 63 5.59 -1.56 -2.74
C ASP A 63 5.08 -0.60 -1.66
N ARG A 64 5.96 0.28 -1.19
CA ARG A 64 5.58 1.35 -0.26
C ARG A 64 4.49 2.24 -0.84
N TRP A 65 4.63 2.58 -2.11
CA TRP A 65 3.76 3.46 -2.85
C TRP A 65 3.19 2.67 -4.02
N GLU A 66 1.87 2.52 -4.05
CA GLU A 66 1.17 1.93 -5.17
C GLU A 66 0.27 3.01 -5.80
N LEU A 67 0.43 3.25 -7.10
CA LEU A 67 -0.41 4.15 -7.86
C LEU A 67 -0.95 3.39 -9.07
N TYR A 68 -2.26 3.42 -9.27
CA TYR A 68 -2.94 2.75 -10.37
C TYR A 68 -3.81 3.75 -11.13
N ASP A 69 -3.76 3.70 -12.47
CA ASP A 69 -4.70 4.42 -13.33
C ASP A 69 -5.76 3.46 -13.86
N GLN A 70 -6.91 3.46 -13.21
CA GLN A 70 -8.03 2.58 -13.52
C GLN A 70 -8.64 2.83 -14.91
N SER A 71 -8.33 3.97 -15.55
CA SER A 71 -8.78 4.23 -16.92
C SER A 71 -8.07 3.34 -17.94
N THR A 72 -6.84 2.91 -17.63
CA THR A 72 -6.02 2.05 -18.49
C THR A 72 -5.81 0.65 -17.90
N ASP A 73 -5.82 0.52 -16.58
CA ASP A 73 -5.72 -0.73 -15.85
C ASP A 73 -6.82 -0.85 -14.77
N PRO A 74 -8.05 -1.26 -15.14
CA PRO A 74 -9.15 -1.41 -14.19
C PRO A 74 -8.93 -2.53 -13.15
N THR A 75 -7.88 -3.35 -13.32
CA THR A 75 -7.57 -4.46 -12.42
C THR A 75 -6.49 -4.16 -11.40
N GLU A 76 -5.88 -2.97 -11.47
CA GLU A 76 -4.80 -2.54 -10.57
C GLU A 76 -3.67 -3.58 -10.48
N SER A 77 -3.29 -4.09 -11.65
CA SER A 77 -2.20 -5.07 -11.81
C SER A 77 -0.86 -4.40 -12.10
N HIS A 78 -0.85 -3.15 -12.58
CA HIS A 78 0.34 -2.40 -12.95
C HIS A 78 0.53 -1.14 -12.10
N ASN A 79 1.45 -1.22 -11.13
CA ASN A 79 1.83 -0.08 -10.31
C ASN A 79 2.67 0.93 -11.12
N VAL A 80 2.19 2.17 -11.25
CA VAL A 80 2.88 3.26 -11.97
C VAL A 80 3.56 4.27 -11.04
N ALA A 81 3.66 3.99 -9.73
CA ALA A 81 4.25 4.93 -8.77
C ALA A 81 5.74 5.27 -9.05
N SER A 82 6.49 4.35 -9.66
CA SER A 82 7.89 4.57 -10.05
C SER A 82 8.06 5.17 -11.46
N ASP A 83 6.97 5.35 -12.20
CA ASP A 83 7.00 5.90 -13.55
C ASP A 83 7.14 7.43 -13.51
N PRO A 84 8.21 8.01 -14.09
CA PRO A 84 8.43 9.46 -14.09
C PRO A 84 7.28 10.26 -14.70
N ARG A 85 6.47 9.66 -15.59
CA ARG A 85 5.29 10.32 -16.18
C ARG A 85 4.22 10.63 -15.15
N TYR A 86 4.16 9.85 -14.06
CA TYR A 86 3.19 10.01 -12.96
C TYR A 86 3.76 10.75 -11.75
N ALA A 87 5.04 11.16 -11.77
CA ALA A 87 5.70 11.75 -10.60
C ALA A 87 4.96 12.96 -10.01
N ARG A 88 4.49 13.87 -10.88
CA ARG A 88 3.73 15.05 -10.46
C ARG A 88 2.41 14.67 -9.78
N VAL A 89 1.64 13.76 -10.38
CA VAL A 89 0.34 13.38 -9.83
C VAL A 89 0.50 12.55 -8.55
N LEU A 90 1.57 11.75 -8.44
CA LEU A 90 1.91 11.05 -7.21
C LEU A 90 2.16 12.04 -6.06
N GLU A 91 2.94 13.10 -6.29
CA GLU A 91 3.20 14.15 -5.29
C GLU A 91 1.90 14.88 -4.89
N GLU A 92 1.04 15.21 -5.86
CA GLU A 92 -0.27 15.83 -5.59
C GLU A 92 -1.15 14.93 -4.71
N LEU A 93 -1.23 13.62 -5.02
CA LEU A 93 -2.02 12.65 -4.24
C LEU A 93 -1.44 12.40 -2.85
N GLN A 94 -0.11 12.34 -2.71
CA GLN A 94 0.56 12.28 -1.40
C GLN A 94 0.22 13.50 -0.55
N GLY A 95 0.23 14.70 -1.14
CA GLY A 95 -0.16 15.94 -0.45
C GLY A 95 -1.63 15.94 -0.01
N LEU A 96 -2.54 15.49 -0.87
CA LEU A 96 -3.97 15.34 -0.53
C LEU A 96 -4.18 14.35 0.62
N LEU A 97 -3.52 13.20 0.57
CA LEU A 97 -3.61 12.17 1.61
C LEU A 97 -3.07 12.69 2.94
N LEU A 98 -1.87 13.28 2.94
CA LEU A 98 -1.23 13.82 4.13
C LEU A 98 -2.08 14.92 4.78
N LYS A 99 -2.67 15.82 3.97
CA LYS A 99 -3.58 16.86 4.46
C LYS A 99 -4.77 16.23 5.19
N TRP A 100 -5.42 15.23 4.59
CA TRP A 100 -6.56 14.56 5.21
C TRP A 100 -6.18 13.82 6.50
N GLN A 101 -5.01 13.19 6.55
CA GLN A 101 -4.49 12.56 7.76
C GLN A 101 -4.33 13.57 8.91
N TRP A 102 -3.84 14.79 8.64
CA TRP A 102 -3.78 15.85 9.64
C TRP A 102 -5.16 16.35 10.06
N GLU A 103 -6.07 16.61 9.11
CA GLU A 103 -7.43 17.08 9.38
C GLU A 103 -8.22 16.11 10.26
N THR A 104 -7.93 14.81 10.14
CA THR A 104 -8.60 13.74 10.90
C THR A 104 -7.84 13.28 12.12
N SER A 105 -6.74 13.95 12.49
CA SER A 105 -5.89 13.59 13.63
C SER A 105 -5.39 12.13 13.58
N ASP A 106 -4.97 11.66 12.41
CA ASP A 106 -4.47 10.30 12.20
C ASP A 106 -3.21 10.05 13.04
N PRO A 107 -3.23 9.10 14.00
CA PRO A 107 -2.06 8.85 14.84
C PRO A 107 -0.90 8.18 14.09
N TRP A 108 -1.11 7.73 12.85
CA TRP A 108 -0.05 7.21 11.97
C TRP A 108 0.48 8.22 10.95
N VAL A 109 0.11 9.50 11.05
CA VAL A 109 0.46 10.53 10.04
C VAL A 109 1.97 10.67 9.77
N CYS A 110 2.82 10.38 10.76
CA CYS A 110 4.28 10.44 10.61
C CYS A 110 4.93 9.07 10.34
N ALA A 111 4.19 7.98 10.44
CA ALA A 111 4.71 6.64 10.22
C ALA A 111 4.85 6.33 8.71
N PRO A 112 5.81 5.49 8.30
CA PRO A 112 6.78 4.74 9.12
C PRO A 112 8.13 5.46 9.32
N ASP A 113 8.36 6.61 8.70
CA ASP A 113 9.70 7.24 8.64
C ASP A 113 9.97 8.16 9.83
N GLY A 114 8.94 8.50 10.58
CA GLY A 114 9.02 9.48 11.64
C GLY A 114 8.08 9.24 12.82
N VAL A 115 8.24 10.09 13.82
CA VAL A 115 7.44 10.10 15.05
C VAL A 115 6.63 11.38 15.10
N LEU A 116 5.36 11.26 15.50
CA LEU A 116 4.48 12.39 15.74
C LEU A 116 4.81 13.00 17.11
N GLU A 117 5.30 14.23 17.11
CA GLU A 117 5.55 15.01 18.32
C GLU A 117 4.81 16.34 18.27
N ASP A 118 4.13 16.70 19.36
CA ASP A 118 3.31 17.90 19.41
C ASP A 118 4.14 19.20 19.48
N LYS A 119 5.37 19.13 20.00
CA LYS A 119 6.30 20.27 20.12
C LYS A 119 7.77 19.80 20.13
N PRO A 120 8.70 20.47 19.42
CA PRO A 120 8.52 21.60 18.49
C PRO A 120 8.28 21.17 17.02
N VAL A 121 8.02 22.14 16.14
CA VAL A 121 7.85 21.96 14.67
C VAL A 121 9.19 21.60 14.01
N PRO A 122 9.23 20.70 13.00
CA PRO A 122 8.12 19.98 12.35
C PRO A 122 7.47 18.94 13.27
N LYS A 123 6.17 18.66 13.09
CA LYS A 123 5.45 17.67 13.91
C LYS A 123 5.87 16.22 13.63
N CYS A 124 6.38 15.93 12.44
CA CYS A 124 6.96 14.64 12.10
C CYS A 124 8.48 14.72 12.18
N TRP A 125 9.06 14.02 13.17
CA TRP A 125 10.50 13.95 13.38
C TRP A 125 11.08 12.70 12.73
N PRO A 126 12.16 12.79 11.95
CA PRO A 126 12.71 11.64 11.24
C PRO A 126 13.32 10.63 12.20
N LEU A 127 13.12 9.35 11.91
CA LEU A 127 13.72 8.24 12.65
C LEU A 127 15.10 7.82 12.11
N HIS A 128 15.47 8.23 10.90
CA HIS A 128 16.66 7.77 10.19
C HIS A 128 16.74 6.23 10.12
N ASN A 129 15.60 5.57 9.89
CA ASN A 129 15.42 4.12 9.91
C ASN A 129 15.54 3.48 8.52
N GLU A 130 16.37 4.06 7.65
CA GLU A 130 16.67 3.57 6.29
C GLU A 130 15.45 3.53 5.34
N LEU A 131 14.41 4.32 5.64
CA LEU A 131 13.21 4.50 4.82
C LEU A 131 13.12 5.89 4.20
#